data_AF-A0A0Q9SGP9-F1
#
_entry.id   AF-A0A0Q9SGP9-F1
#
_cell.length_a   1.000
_cell.length_b   1.000
_cell.length_c   1.000
_cell.angle_alpha   90.00
_cell.angle_beta   90.00
_cell.angle_gamma   90.00
#
_symmetry.space_group_name_H-M   'P 1'
#
loop_
_entity.id
_entity.type
_entity.pdbx_description
1 polymer ?
#
loop_
_entity_poly.entity_id
_entity_poly.type
_entity_poly.pdbx_seq_one_letter_code
_entity_poly.pdbx_strand_id
1 'polypeptide(L)'
;MACLALGGCVVPARDDGAFRANAEAALGSAVSEARTGALVLQARLDGHATNAYADTVITESESAIGPIEDSFGNVDPPEPGQDQLRTDVMELLGDTADAFAAARLAVRRDDEAQMRATATELTEVADRMDDAKEGLR
;
A
#
# COMPACT_ATOMS: atom_id res chain seq x y z
N MET A 1 -10.05 -28.00 32.48
CA MET A 1 -8.77 -27.57 31.89
C MET A 1 -9.11 -26.75 30.67
N ALA A 2 -9.20 -25.44 30.82
CA ALA A 2 -9.63 -24.51 29.79
C ALA A 2 -8.42 -24.12 28.92
N CYS A 3 -8.46 -24.46 27.63
CA CYS A 3 -7.50 -23.95 26.66
C CYS A 3 -8.07 -22.65 26.10
N LEU A 4 -7.45 -21.52 26.43
CA LEU A 4 -7.68 -20.26 25.73
C LEU A 4 -7.02 -20.37 24.35
N ALA A 5 -7.82 -20.51 23.29
CA ALA A 5 -7.37 -20.25 21.94
C ALA A 5 -7.54 -18.75 21.67
N LEU A 6 -6.43 -18.00 21.66
CA LEU A 6 -6.35 -16.69 21.04
C LEU A 6 -6.40 -16.90 19.52
N GLY A 7 -7.59 -17.19 19.00
CA GLY A 7 -7.85 -17.27 17.56
C GLY A 7 -7.99 -15.85 17.01
N GLY A 8 -6.92 -15.30 16.46
CA GLY A 8 -7.09 -14.27 15.44
C GLY A 8 -7.90 -14.91 14.30
N CYS A 9 -9.04 -14.32 13.95
CA CYS A 9 -9.93 -14.83 12.92
C CYS A 9 -9.28 -14.63 11.54
N VAL A 10 -8.27 -15.43 11.21
CA VAL A 10 -7.78 -15.54 9.85
C VAL A 10 -8.80 -16.37 9.09
N VAL A 11 -9.28 -15.84 7.96
CA VAL A 11 -10.29 -16.51 7.14
C VAL A 11 -9.57 -17.06 5.91
N PRO A 12 -9.42 -18.39 5.78
CA PRO A 12 -8.86 -18.97 4.57
C PRO A 12 -9.66 -18.52 3.35
N ALA A 13 -8.97 -18.16 2.27
CA ALA A 13 -9.65 -17.94 1.01
C ALA A 13 -10.41 -19.21 0.60
N ARG A 14 -11.58 -19.02 -0.02
CA ARG A 14 -12.48 -20.14 -0.38
C ARG A 14 -11.84 -21.07 -1.41
N ASP A 15 -11.06 -20.50 -2.31
CA ASP A 15 -10.31 -21.15 -3.38
C ASP A 15 -9.22 -20.19 -3.89
N ASP A 16 -8.35 -20.70 -4.76
CA ASP A 16 -7.24 -19.97 -5.39
C ASP A 16 -7.67 -18.68 -6.09
N GLY A 17 -8.85 -18.69 -6.72
CA GLY A 17 -9.37 -17.54 -7.45
C GLY A 17 -9.79 -16.42 -6.50
N ALA A 18 -10.42 -16.77 -5.38
CA ALA A 18 -10.75 -15.82 -4.32
C ALA A 18 -9.50 -15.17 -3.71
N PHE A 19 -8.42 -15.93 -3.51
CA PHE A 19 -7.17 -15.38 -2.99
C PHE A 19 -6.54 -14.36 -3.96
N ARG A 20 -6.48 -14.70 -5.25
CA ARG A 20 -5.99 -13.78 -6.30
C ARG A 20 -6.85 -12.53 -6.43
N ALA A 21 -8.17 -12.65 -6.33
CA ALA A 21 -9.07 -11.50 -6.35
C ALA A 21 -8.84 -10.56 -5.16
N ASN A 22 -8.57 -11.10 -3.97
CA ASN A 22 -8.21 -10.29 -2.80
C ASN A 22 -6.84 -9.59 -3.01
N ALA A 23 -5.87 -10.28 -3.61
CA ALA A 23 -4.58 -9.68 -3.98
C ALA A 23 -4.74 -8.54 -4.99
N GLU A 24 -5.50 -8.74 -6.08
CA GLU A 24 -5.79 -7.70 -7.08
C GLU A 24 -6.49 -6.49 -6.45
N ALA A 25 -7.44 -6.71 -5.54
CA ALA A 25 -8.14 -5.64 -4.85
C ALA A 25 -7.21 -4.84 -3.91
N ALA A 26 -6.34 -5.53 -3.16
CA ALA A 26 -5.38 -4.89 -2.26
C ALA A 26 -4.37 -4.04 -3.05
N LEU A 27 -3.74 -4.63 -4.07
CA LEU A 27 -2.81 -3.92 -4.96
C LEU A 27 -3.49 -2.74 -5.66
N GLY A 28 -4.70 -2.91 -6.19
CA GLY A 28 -5.43 -1.83 -6.87
C GLY A 28 -5.76 -0.65 -5.95
N SER A 29 -6.07 -0.93 -4.69
CA SER A 29 -6.32 0.12 -3.68
C SER A 29 -5.02 0.85 -3.33
N ALA A 30 -3.94 0.13 -3.07
CA ALA A 30 -2.65 0.73 -2.74
C ALA A 30 -2.03 1.51 -3.92
N VAL A 31 -2.20 1.05 -5.17
CA VAL A 31 -1.85 1.83 -6.38
C VAL A 31 -2.57 3.18 -6.38
N SER A 32 -3.87 3.17 -6.11
CA SER A 32 -4.68 4.40 -6.14
C SER A 32 -4.19 5.41 -5.11
N GLU A 33 -3.85 4.94 -3.90
CA GLU A 33 -3.25 5.78 -2.87
C GLU A 33 -1.87 6.28 -3.30
N ALA A 34 -0.95 5.39 -3.68
CA ALA A 34 0.42 5.75 -4.06
C ALA A 34 0.46 6.80 -5.20
N ARG A 35 -0.38 6.64 -6.22
CA ARG A 35 -0.52 7.63 -7.31
C ARG A 35 -1.08 8.97 -6.81
N THR A 36 -2.03 8.95 -5.89
CA THR A 36 -2.59 10.17 -5.26
C THR A 36 -1.50 10.90 -4.46
N GLY A 37 -0.70 10.17 -3.70
CA GLY A 37 0.46 10.69 -2.97
C GLY A 37 1.49 11.33 -3.89
N ALA A 38 1.89 10.62 -4.96
CA ALA A 38 2.83 11.15 -5.95
C ALA A 38 2.30 12.44 -6.61
N LEU A 39 1.02 12.46 -6.99
CA LEU A 39 0.38 13.62 -7.61
C LEU A 39 0.35 14.84 -6.69
N VAL A 40 0.01 14.66 -5.40
CA VAL A 40 -0.05 15.82 -4.48
C VAL A 40 1.34 16.37 -4.17
N LEU A 41 2.37 15.52 -4.10
CA LEU A 41 3.76 15.97 -3.96
C LEU A 41 4.20 16.79 -5.19
N GLN A 42 3.90 16.31 -6.41
CA GLN A 42 4.19 17.07 -7.63
C GLN A 42 3.46 18.41 -7.65
N ALA A 43 2.15 18.42 -7.33
CA ALA A 43 1.39 19.66 -7.23
C ALA A 43 1.95 20.63 -6.18
N ARG A 44 2.47 20.12 -5.05
CA ARG A 44 3.15 20.93 -4.03
C ARG A 44 4.45 21.51 -4.54
N LEU A 45 5.26 20.73 -5.26
CA LEU A 45 6.54 21.15 -5.83
C LEU A 45 6.36 22.20 -6.94
N ASP A 46 5.29 22.10 -7.71
CA ASP A 46 4.96 23.02 -8.81
C ASP A 46 4.24 24.29 -8.33
N GLY A 47 3.97 24.42 -7.03
CA GLY A 47 3.28 25.57 -6.44
C GLY A 47 1.77 25.59 -6.71
N HIS A 48 1.18 24.46 -7.09
CA HIS A 48 -0.26 24.27 -7.31
C HIS A 48 -1.02 23.78 -6.07
N ALA A 49 -0.31 23.37 -5.03
CA ALA A 49 -0.85 22.99 -3.73
C ALA A 49 -0.09 23.66 -2.57
N THR A 50 -0.80 23.93 -1.48
CA THR A 50 -0.17 24.42 -0.24
C THR A 50 0.46 23.27 0.54
N ASN A 51 1.45 23.57 1.39
CA ASN A 51 2.08 22.55 2.23
C ASN A 51 1.08 21.87 3.18
N ALA A 52 0.13 22.62 3.73
CA ALA A 52 -0.91 22.09 4.62
C ALA A 52 -1.85 21.10 3.90
N TYR A 53 -2.20 21.40 2.65
CA TYR A 53 -3.00 20.48 1.83
C TYR A 53 -2.23 19.20 1.53
N ALA A 54 -0.95 19.31 1.14
CA ALA A 54 -0.11 18.16 0.88
C ALA A 54 0.07 17.27 2.14
N ASP A 55 0.30 17.86 3.32
CA ASP A 55 0.45 17.11 4.57
C ASP A 55 -0.83 16.34 4.92
N THR A 56 -2.00 16.93 4.68
CA THR A 56 -3.29 16.27 4.90
C THR A 56 -3.45 15.07 3.99
N VAL A 57 -3.32 15.26 2.67
CA VAL A 57 -3.51 14.18 1.68
C VAL A 57 -2.51 13.05 1.90
N ILE A 58 -1.23 13.37 2.13
CA ILE A 58 -0.20 12.34 2.40
C ILE A 58 -0.50 11.57 3.69
N THR A 59 -0.93 12.26 4.76
CA THR A 59 -1.29 11.58 6.02
C THR A 59 -2.52 10.69 5.86
N GLU A 60 -3.53 11.12 5.09
CA GLU A 60 -4.72 10.32 4.82
C GLU A 60 -4.41 9.09 3.97
N SER A 61 -3.62 9.24 2.91
CA SER A 61 -3.19 8.12 2.06
C SER A 61 -2.28 7.13 2.81
N GLU A 62 -1.35 7.61 3.65
CA GLU A 62 -0.55 6.75 4.54
C GLU A 62 -1.46 5.93 5.47
N SER A 63 -2.48 6.58 6.05
CA SER A 63 -3.42 5.94 6.96
C SER A 63 -4.33 4.92 6.28
N ALA A 64 -4.49 4.99 4.96
CA ALA A 64 -5.27 4.04 4.17
C ALA A 64 -4.52 2.73 3.90
N ILE A 65 -3.18 2.72 3.96
CA ILE A 65 -2.38 1.50 3.68
C ILE A 65 -2.57 0.44 4.76
N GLY A 66 -2.56 0.82 6.04
CA GLY A 66 -2.71 -0.14 7.14
C GLY A 66 -3.98 -1.01 7.04
N PRO A 67 -5.18 -0.42 6.83
CA PRO A 67 -6.40 -1.20 6.58
C PRO A 67 -6.34 -2.11 5.34
N ILE A 68 -5.61 -1.73 4.28
CA ILE A 68 -5.42 -2.56 3.08
C ILE A 68 -4.55 -3.79 3.42
N GLU A 69 -3.43 -3.56 4.11
CA GLU A 69 -2.53 -4.61 4.63
C GLU A 69 -3.27 -5.58 5.55
N ASP A 70 -4.02 -5.06 6.51
CA ASP A 70 -4.79 -5.87 7.45
C ASP A 70 -5.85 -6.71 6.71
N SER A 71 -6.55 -6.11 5.74
CA SER A 71 -7.60 -6.81 5.00
C SER A 71 -7.05 -7.99 4.19
N PHE A 72 -5.88 -7.84 3.57
CA PHE A 72 -5.28 -8.92 2.78
C PHE A 72 -4.47 -9.89 3.65
N GLY A 73 -3.70 -9.38 4.61
CA GLY A 73 -2.83 -10.16 5.49
C GLY A 73 -3.56 -11.15 6.39
N ASN A 74 -4.85 -10.90 6.68
CA ASN A 74 -5.76 -11.81 7.39
C ASN A 74 -6.45 -12.85 6.49
N VAL A 75 -6.10 -12.91 5.20
CA VAL A 75 -6.53 -13.97 4.28
C VAL A 75 -5.40 -14.98 4.15
N ASP A 76 -5.66 -16.22 4.55
CA ASP A 76 -4.72 -17.31 4.32
C ASP A 76 -4.85 -17.86 2.88
N PRO A 77 -3.73 -18.18 2.23
CA PRO A 77 -3.74 -18.91 0.98
C PRO A 77 -4.33 -20.32 1.22
N PRO A 78 -5.16 -20.82 0.29
CA PRO A 78 -5.79 -22.14 0.40
C PRO A 78 -4.79 -23.29 0.18
N GLU A 79 -3.69 -23.03 -0.56
CA GLU A 79 -2.63 -23.99 -0.85
C GLU A 79 -1.24 -23.35 -0.68
N PRO A 80 -0.20 -24.11 -0.26
CA PRO A 80 1.16 -23.60 -0.12
C PRO A 80 1.77 -22.99 -1.39
N GLY A 81 1.24 -23.35 -2.56
CA GLY A 81 1.66 -22.78 -3.85
C GLY A 81 1.39 -21.27 -3.98
N GLN A 82 0.60 -20.68 -3.09
CA GLN A 82 0.25 -19.26 -3.11
C GLN A 82 0.96 -18.43 -2.02
N ASP A 83 1.84 -19.05 -1.21
CA ASP A 83 2.60 -18.35 -0.17
C ASP A 83 3.52 -17.26 -0.74
N GLN A 84 4.07 -17.49 -1.94
CA GLN A 84 4.89 -16.49 -2.63
C GLN A 84 4.05 -15.27 -3.02
N LEU A 85 2.86 -15.48 -3.59
CA LEU A 85 1.94 -14.38 -3.92
C LEU A 85 1.60 -13.55 -2.68
N ARG A 86 1.31 -14.21 -1.56
CA ARG A 86 1.07 -13.51 -0.29
C ARG A 86 2.25 -12.65 0.10
N THR A 87 3.47 -13.20 0.01
CA THR A 87 4.71 -12.51 0.38
C THR A 87 4.94 -11.30 -0.51
N ASP A 88 4.82 -11.46 -1.83
CA ASP A 88 5.04 -10.40 -2.82
C ASP A 88 4.05 -9.24 -2.63
N VAL A 89 2.77 -9.54 -2.40
CA VAL A 89 1.75 -8.51 -2.15
C VAL A 89 2.04 -7.78 -0.84
N MET A 90 2.35 -8.49 0.25
CA MET A 90 2.64 -7.84 1.53
C MET A 90 3.92 -7.00 1.49
N GLU A 91 4.94 -7.42 0.72
CA GLU A 91 6.16 -6.65 0.50
C GLU A 91 5.86 -5.34 -0.24
N LEU A 92 5.06 -5.38 -1.32
CA LEU A 92 4.68 -4.18 -2.06
C LEU A 92 3.82 -3.21 -1.24
N LEU A 93 2.93 -3.72 -0.39
CA LEU A 93 2.15 -2.87 0.52
C LEU A 93 3.05 -2.21 1.58
N GLY A 94 4.00 -2.97 2.14
CA GLY A 94 4.99 -2.45 3.09
C GLY A 94 5.88 -1.38 2.48
N ASP A 95 6.41 -1.62 1.26
CA ASP A 95 7.17 -0.63 0.49
C ASP A 95 6.37 0.67 0.29
N THR A 96 5.06 0.54 0.05
CA THR A 96 4.16 1.68 -0.12
C THR A 96 3.98 2.46 1.19
N ALA A 97 3.79 1.75 2.32
CA ALA A 97 3.70 2.37 3.64
C ALA A 97 4.98 3.15 3.99
N ASP A 98 6.15 2.56 3.73
CA ASP A 98 7.45 3.20 3.97
C ASP A 98 7.65 4.46 3.10
N ALA A 99 7.27 4.40 1.82
CA ALA A 99 7.30 5.55 0.93
C ALA A 99 6.39 6.68 1.44
N PHE A 100 5.18 6.37 1.92
CA PHE A 100 4.30 7.38 2.52
C PHE A 100 4.86 7.99 3.80
N ALA A 101 5.47 7.19 4.67
CA ALA A 101 6.13 7.69 5.87
C ALA A 101 7.25 8.68 5.52
N ALA A 102 8.05 8.38 4.48
CA ALA A 102 9.07 9.28 3.96
C ALA A 102 8.45 10.58 3.39
N ALA A 103 7.35 10.46 2.64
CA ALA A 103 6.64 11.61 2.06
C ALA A 103 6.13 12.55 3.16
N ARG A 104 5.51 12.01 4.20
CA ARG A 104 5.00 12.80 5.34
C ARG A 104 6.13 13.56 6.02
N LEU A 105 7.28 12.92 6.23
CA LEU A 105 8.46 13.59 6.79
C LEU A 105 8.99 14.70 5.88
N ALA A 106 9.03 14.47 4.56
CA ALA A 106 9.47 15.45 3.58
C ALA A 106 8.58 16.70 3.60
N VAL A 107 7.27 16.52 3.52
CA VAL A 107 6.27 17.60 3.52
C VAL A 107 6.34 18.42 4.83
N ARG A 108 6.42 17.74 5.98
CA ARG A 108 6.49 18.44 7.28
C ARG A 108 7.78 19.22 7.49
N ARG A 109 8.86 18.81 6.83
CA ARG A 109 10.16 19.50 6.88
C ARG A 109 10.33 20.54 5.78
N ASP A 110 9.36 20.66 4.88
CA ASP A 110 9.45 21.47 3.66
C ASP A 110 10.68 21.09 2.80
N ASP A 111 11.06 19.81 2.80
CA ASP A 111 12.22 19.30 2.08
C ASP A 111 11.85 18.93 0.65
N GLU A 112 11.95 19.89 -0.27
CA GLU A 112 11.60 19.67 -1.67
C GLU A 112 12.45 18.60 -2.38
N ALA A 113 13.70 18.40 -1.95
CA ALA A 113 14.56 17.37 -2.56
C ALA A 113 14.02 15.99 -2.20
N GLN A 114 13.69 15.78 -0.91
CA GLN A 114 13.08 14.55 -0.45
C GLN A 114 11.67 14.36 -1.02
N MET A 115 10.86 15.42 -1.17
CA MET A 115 9.55 15.32 -1.81
C MET A 115 9.66 14.81 -3.27
N ARG A 116 10.66 15.29 -4.03
CA ARG A 116 10.89 14.80 -5.41
C ARG A 116 11.30 13.33 -5.44
N ALA A 117 12.21 12.94 -4.54
CA ALA A 117 12.65 11.55 -4.42
C ALA A 117 11.46 10.64 -4.09
N THR A 118 10.68 10.99 -3.07
CA THR A 118 9.57 10.14 -2.64
C THR A 118 8.37 10.17 -3.60
N ALA A 119 8.14 11.26 -4.35
CA ALA A 119 7.17 11.24 -5.45
C ALA A 119 7.57 10.23 -6.55
N THR A 120 8.87 10.07 -6.79
CA THR A 120 9.40 9.05 -7.72
C THR A 120 9.22 7.66 -7.13
N GLU A 121 9.61 7.44 -5.87
CA GLU A 121 9.42 6.15 -5.16
C GLU A 121 7.95 5.70 -5.15
N LEU A 122 7.01 6.61 -4.85
CA LEU A 122 5.57 6.33 -4.89
C LEU A 122 5.07 5.98 -6.30
N THR A 123 5.64 6.60 -7.33
CA THR A 123 5.31 6.27 -8.73
C THR A 123 5.84 4.88 -9.08
N GLU A 124 7.09 4.57 -8.72
CA GLU A 124 7.75 3.30 -9.01
C GLU A 124 7.10 2.12 -8.27
N VAL A 125 6.74 2.28 -6.99
CA VAL A 125 6.02 1.22 -6.27
C VAL A 125 4.61 1.02 -6.83
N ALA A 126 3.93 2.08 -7.27
CA ALA A 126 2.65 1.95 -7.95
C ALA A 126 2.78 1.21 -9.29
N ASP A 127 3.84 1.46 -10.07
CA ASP A 127 4.12 0.72 -11.31
C ASP A 127 4.35 -0.78 -11.01
N ARG A 128 5.17 -1.11 -10.00
CA ARG A 128 5.39 -2.50 -9.57
C ARG A 128 4.10 -3.21 -9.13
N MET A 129 3.22 -2.50 -8.41
CA MET A 129 1.93 -3.04 -8.00
C MET A 129 0.97 -3.24 -9.18
N ASP A 130 0.97 -2.34 -10.16
CA ASP A 130 0.20 -2.50 -11.41
C ASP A 130 0.70 -3.72 -12.21
N ASP A 131 2.02 -3.87 -12.38
CA ASP A 131 2.62 -5.04 -13.03
C ASP A 131 2.27 -6.35 -12.32
N ALA A 132 2.37 -6.36 -10.98
CA ALA A 132 2.00 -7.51 -10.16
C ALA A 132 0.51 -7.86 -10.34
N LYS A 133 -0.37 -6.85 -10.37
CA LYS A 133 -1.81 -7.01 -10.60
C LYS A 133 -2.12 -7.53 -11.99
N GLU A 134 -1.42 -7.07 -13.03
CA GLU A 134 -1.59 -7.58 -14.40
C GLU A 134 -1.19 -9.05 -14.52
N GLY A 135 -0.17 -9.49 -13.77
CA GLY A 135 0.24 -10.89 -13.70
C GLY A 135 -0.77 -11.83 -13.03
N LEU A 136 -1.81 -11.31 -12.37
CA LEU A 136 -2.87 -12.11 -11.74
C LEU A 136 -4.05 -12.44 -12.68
N ARG A 137 -4.13 -11.78 -13.85
CA ARG A 137 -5.21 -11.93 -14.84
C ARG A 137 -4.97 -13.09 -15.80
#